data_AF-A0A3D8T6D4-F1
#
_entry.id   AF-A0A3D8T6D4-F1
#
_cell.length_a   1.000
_cell.length_b   1.000
_cell.length_c   1.000
_cell.angle_alpha   90.00
_cell.angle_beta   90.00
_cell.angle_gamma   90.00
#
_symmetry.space_group_name_H-M   'P 1'
#
loop_
_entity.id
_entity.type
_entity.pdbx_description
1 polymer ?
#
loop_
_entity_poly.entity_id
_entity_poly.type
_entity_poly.pdbx_seq_one_letter_code
_entity_poly.pdbx_strand_id
1 'polypeptide(L)'
;MPLLPSIPYPPSGVGYWDPVTSTLNWCEEDYYATIYSAEIVNTLTNLLFMALGVKGIQSCRRNGHDTIFQVAYYGYIIVGTGSFLFHSTLKYPMQLVDELSMIYTTCLMCYASFSYSRSTTYRVLLGVFLTSLAIFITLYYHYLQDPLFHQNAYALLTAIVLIQSMYTMEVKLRPSWRHSTEEDRLERQRKGLPVLSKERQHYENVRDLKTLKTMWLMVGYGLSVFLGGFAIWNLDNFFCSTVRRWRRDIGLPWGILLEGHGWWHIMTGTGAYLYIVWGIWLRHCLNDRQEEYHLWWPRIWNIPEIVRTSSTANGSAKKLQ
;
A
#
# COMPACT_ATOMS: atom_id res chain seq x y z
N MET A 1 -7.73 -5.13 -41.74
CA MET A 1 -7.70 -3.69 -41.40
C MET A 1 -7.62 -3.57 -39.89
N PRO A 2 -6.78 -2.68 -39.33
CA PRO A 2 -6.84 -2.43 -37.89
C PRO A 2 -8.24 -1.92 -37.55
N LEU A 3 -8.84 -2.47 -36.50
CA LEU A 3 -10.23 -2.17 -36.10
C LEU A 3 -10.37 -0.76 -35.52
N LEU A 4 -9.26 -0.12 -35.17
CA LEU A 4 -9.17 1.19 -34.52
C LEU A 4 -8.05 2.02 -35.17
N PRO A 5 -8.17 3.36 -35.21
CA PRO A 5 -7.07 4.22 -35.61
C PRO A 5 -5.82 3.94 -34.76
N SER A 6 -4.69 3.67 -35.42
CA SER A 6 -3.40 3.48 -34.75
C SER A 6 -2.25 4.03 -35.59
N ILE A 7 -1.19 4.42 -34.89
CA ILE A 7 0.12 4.75 -35.49
C ILE A 7 1.14 3.68 -35.09
N PRO A 8 2.22 3.49 -35.86
CA PRO A 8 3.25 2.50 -35.51
C PRO A 8 3.80 2.74 -34.10
N TYR A 9 3.98 1.66 -33.34
CA TYR A 9 4.68 1.70 -32.07
C TYR A 9 6.20 1.76 -32.37
N PRO A 10 6.90 2.86 -32.02
CA PRO A 10 8.31 3.01 -32.33
C PRO A 10 9.21 1.99 -31.61
N PRO A 11 10.31 1.54 -32.22
CA PRO A 11 11.29 0.72 -31.52
C PRO A 11 12.06 1.55 -30.47
N SER A 12 12.85 0.86 -29.64
CA SER A 12 13.79 1.53 -28.73
C SER A 12 14.77 2.44 -29.47
N GLY A 13 15.13 3.56 -28.83
CA GLY A 13 16.07 4.56 -29.31
C GLY A 13 17.19 4.85 -28.30
N VAL A 14 18.07 5.79 -28.68
CA VAL A 14 19.13 6.31 -27.80
C VAL A 14 18.62 7.57 -27.10
N GLY A 15 18.75 7.59 -25.78
CA GLY A 15 18.25 8.69 -24.95
C GLY A 15 19.33 9.61 -24.40
N TYR A 16 18.86 10.70 -23.78
CA TYR A 16 19.70 11.70 -23.12
C TYR A 16 20.53 11.13 -21.96
N TRP A 17 19.98 10.14 -21.24
CA TRP A 17 20.63 9.51 -20.10
C TRP A 17 21.46 8.28 -20.50
N ASP A 18 21.79 8.06 -21.76
CA ASP A 18 22.70 6.97 -22.15
C ASP A 18 24.11 7.13 -21.50
N PRO A 19 24.83 6.05 -21.14
CA PRO A 19 24.47 4.63 -21.21
C PRO A 19 23.63 4.13 -20.02
N VAL A 20 22.81 3.10 -20.23
CA VAL A 20 22.12 2.38 -19.14
C VAL A 20 23.14 1.79 -18.17
N THR A 21 22.99 2.06 -16.87
CA THR A 21 23.89 1.53 -15.82
C THR A 21 23.19 0.68 -14.79
N SER A 22 21.85 0.65 -14.78
CA SER A 22 21.06 -0.23 -13.92
C SER A 22 21.31 -1.70 -14.23
N THR A 23 21.06 -2.55 -13.24
CA THR A 23 21.09 -4.01 -13.42
C THR A 23 19.79 -4.53 -14.04
N LEU A 24 18.75 -3.69 -14.05
CA LEU A 24 17.42 -3.95 -14.57
C LEU A 24 17.09 -3.00 -15.73
N ASN A 25 16.42 -3.55 -16.74
CA ASN A 25 15.76 -2.84 -17.84
C ASN A 25 14.49 -3.64 -18.16
N TRP A 26 13.33 -2.97 -18.16
CA TRP A 26 12.03 -3.65 -18.22
C TRP A 26 11.55 -3.82 -19.67
N CYS A 27 10.33 -4.34 -19.81
CA CYS A 27 9.84 -4.71 -21.13
C CYS A 27 9.45 -3.51 -22.02
N GLU A 28 9.25 -2.32 -21.46
CA GLU A 28 8.95 -1.12 -22.25
C GLU A 28 10.12 -0.78 -23.20
N GLU A 29 9.88 -0.23 -24.40
CA GLU A 29 10.96 0.14 -25.32
C GLU A 29 11.64 1.44 -24.88
N ASP A 30 12.95 1.40 -24.63
CA ASP A 30 13.67 2.61 -24.20
C ASP A 30 13.54 3.79 -25.18
N TYR A 31 13.20 4.97 -24.67
CA TYR A 31 13.16 6.26 -25.36
C TYR A 31 12.28 6.31 -26.62
N TYR A 32 11.32 5.39 -26.77
CA TYR A 32 10.48 5.30 -27.97
C TYR A 32 9.60 6.55 -28.18
N ALA A 33 9.19 7.21 -27.08
CA ALA A 33 8.30 8.37 -27.10
C ALA A 33 9.04 9.70 -26.98
N THR A 34 10.16 9.74 -26.26
CA THR A 34 10.94 10.95 -25.99
C THR A 34 12.37 10.58 -25.61
N ILE A 35 13.34 11.43 -25.96
CA ILE A 35 14.75 11.24 -25.60
C ILE A 35 15.03 11.44 -24.10
N TYR A 36 14.10 12.03 -23.34
CA TYR A 36 14.35 12.42 -21.94
C TYR A 36 13.94 11.39 -20.89
N SER A 37 13.12 10.40 -21.27
CA SER A 37 12.57 9.37 -20.37
C SER A 37 12.67 8.03 -21.06
N ALA A 38 13.41 7.08 -20.45
CA ALA A 38 13.63 5.76 -21.04
C ALA A 38 12.32 4.98 -21.18
N GLU A 39 11.60 4.78 -20.09
CA GLU A 39 10.37 3.99 -20.08
C GLU A 39 9.22 4.93 -19.68
N ILE A 40 8.59 5.59 -20.65
CA ILE A 40 7.67 6.72 -20.39
C ILE A 40 6.38 6.29 -19.68
N VAL A 41 5.83 5.11 -19.98
CA VAL A 41 4.61 4.60 -19.35
C VAL A 41 4.94 4.16 -17.93
N ASN A 42 6.01 3.39 -17.74
CA ASN A 42 6.51 3.02 -16.41
C ASN A 42 6.83 4.26 -15.57
N THR A 43 7.37 5.31 -16.17
CA THR A 43 7.62 6.60 -15.51
C THR A 43 6.32 7.29 -15.10
N LEU A 44 5.40 7.54 -16.03
CA LEU A 44 4.21 8.36 -15.77
C LEU A 44 3.20 7.66 -14.84
N THR A 45 3.14 6.33 -14.86
CA THR A 45 2.26 5.56 -13.96
C THR A 45 2.60 5.77 -12.49
N ASN A 46 3.84 6.15 -12.17
CA ASN A 46 4.27 6.50 -10.82
C ASN A 46 3.72 7.84 -10.30
N LEU A 47 3.17 8.71 -11.17
CA LEU A 47 2.47 9.92 -10.74
C LEU A 47 1.26 9.61 -9.85
N LEU A 48 0.66 8.43 -10.01
CA LEU A 48 -0.41 7.96 -9.12
C LEU A 48 0.06 7.85 -7.66
N PHE A 49 1.25 7.28 -7.42
CA PHE A 49 1.82 7.17 -6.07
C PHE A 49 2.00 8.56 -5.46
N MET A 50 2.57 9.50 -6.21
CA MET A 50 2.78 10.86 -5.70
C MET A 50 1.44 11.53 -5.35
N ALA A 51 0.45 11.42 -6.24
CA ALA A 51 -0.88 12.00 -6.01
C ALA A 51 -1.61 11.40 -4.81
N LEU A 52 -1.63 10.05 -4.70
CA LEU A 52 -2.26 9.35 -3.59
C LEU A 52 -1.54 9.60 -2.27
N GLY A 53 -0.20 9.67 -2.28
CA GLY A 53 0.60 10.02 -1.10
C GLY A 53 0.29 11.42 -0.58
N VAL A 54 0.23 12.43 -1.46
CA VAL A 54 -0.15 13.80 -1.09
C VAL A 54 -1.56 13.84 -0.50
N LYS A 55 -2.52 13.16 -1.14
CA LYS A 55 -3.89 13.05 -0.62
C LYS A 55 -3.91 12.39 0.76
N GLY A 56 -3.15 11.32 0.96
CA GLY A 56 -3.00 10.64 2.24
C GLY A 56 -2.48 11.54 3.35
N ILE A 57 -1.43 12.32 3.08
CA ILE A 57 -0.88 13.30 4.04
C ILE A 57 -1.91 14.36 4.40
N GLN A 58 -2.60 14.91 3.40
CA GLN A 58 -3.67 15.90 3.61
C GLN A 58 -4.79 15.32 4.47
N SER A 59 -5.19 14.08 4.21
CA SER A 59 -6.18 13.37 5.03
C SER A 59 -5.71 13.20 6.48
N CYS A 60 -4.48 12.74 6.70
CA CYS A 60 -3.91 12.59 8.03
C CYS A 60 -3.94 13.90 8.82
N ARG A 61 -3.59 15.02 8.18
CA ARG A 61 -3.61 16.35 8.81
C ARG A 61 -5.03 16.82 9.08
N ARG A 62 -5.93 16.69 8.11
CA ARG A 62 -7.34 17.12 8.22
C ARG A 62 -8.09 16.38 9.32
N ASN A 63 -7.88 15.08 9.44
CA ASN A 63 -8.61 14.23 10.38
C ASN A 63 -7.85 13.96 11.70
N GLY A 64 -6.64 14.52 11.86
CA GLY A 64 -5.84 14.36 13.08
C GLY A 64 -5.43 12.92 13.34
N HIS A 65 -4.96 12.21 12.30
CA HIS A 65 -4.39 10.87 12.44
C HIS A 65 -2.97 10.91 13.00
N ASP A 66 -2.53 9.83 13.65
CA ASP A 66 -1.18 9.69 14.19
C ASP A 66 -0.09 10.05 13.16
N THR A 67 0.95 10.75 13.61
CA THR A 67 2.04 11.24 12.75
C THR A 67 2.79 10.13 12.01
N ILE A 68 2.79 8.90 12.56
CA ILE A 68 3.40 7.73 11.91
C ILE A 68 2.81 7.44 10.52
N PHE A 69 1.53 7.75 10.31
CA PHE A 69 0.90 7.57 9.00
C PHE A 69 1.27 8.67 8.00
N GLN A 70 1.58 9.88 8.47
CA GLN A 70 2.19 10.89 7.61
C GLN A 70 3.58 10.42 7.15
N VAL A 71 4.38 9.86 8.08
CA VAL A 71 5.68 9.25 7.75
C VAL A 71 5.52 8.11 6.74
N ALA A 72 4.49 7.26 6.89
CA ALA A 72 4.16 6.22 5.93
C ALA A 72 3.91 6.78 4.52
N TYR A 73 3.09 7.84 4.41
CA TYR A 73 2.80 8.46 3.12
C TYR A 73 4.00 9.22 2.54
N TYR A 74 4.90 9.77 3.36
CA TYR A 74 6.17 10.30 2.86
C TYR A 74 7.04 9.20 2.27
N GLY A 75 7.17 8.05 2.95
CA GLY A 75 7.85 6.87 2.40
C GLY A 75 7.23 6.41 1.08
N TYR A 76 5.90 6.37 1.01
CA TYR A 76 5.15 6.04 -0.21
C TYR A 76 5.42 7.01 -1.37
N ILE A 77 5.52 8.32 -1.11
CA ILE A 77 5.92 9.31 -2.13
C ILE A 77 7.37 9.09 -2.58
N ILE A 78 8.27 8.77 -1.65
CA ILE A 78 9.68 8.48 -1.97
C ILE A 78 9.79 7.27 -2.89
N VAL A 79 9.02 6.19 -2.63
CA VAL A 79 8.93 5.03 -3.53
C VAL A 79 8.50 5.45 -4.93
N GLY A 80 7.36 6.16 -5.05
CA GLY A 80 6.88 6.62 -6.36
C GLY A 80 7.85 7.58 -7.08
N THR A 81 8.55 8.43 -6.33
CA THR A 81 9.55 9.35 -6.90
C THR A 81 10.80 8.61 -7.34
N GLY A 82 11.28 7.66 -6.54
CA GLY A 82 12.41 6.79 -6.87
C GLY A 82 12.14 6.00 -8.14
N SER A 83 10.99 5.33 -8.21
CA SER A 83 10.55 4.60 -9.40
C SER A 83 10.42 5.52 -10.62
N PHE A 84 9.78 6.69 -10.48
CA PHE A 84 9.71 7.68 -11.57
C PHE A 84 11.11 8.04 -12.12
N LEU A 85 12.06 8.35 -11.23
CA LEU A 85 13.42 8.73 -11.63
C LEU A 85 14.21 7.54 -12.21
N PHE A 86 13.99 6.34 -11.69
CA PHE A 86 14.59 5.13 -12.21
C PHE A 86 14.12 4.85 -13.63
N HIS A 87 12.82 4.78 -13.89
CA HIS A 87 12.27 4.54 -15.23
C HIS A 87 12.55 5.67 -16.22
N SER A 88 12.77 6.90 -15.73
CA SER A 88 13.19 8.01 -16.58
C SER A 88 14.64 7.84 -17.08
N THR A 89 15.52 7.26 -16.27
CA THR A 89 16.98 7.36 -16.47
C THR A 89 17.71 6.03 -16.67
N LEU A 90 17.16 4.92 -16.18
CA LEU A 90 17.78 3.59 -16.10
C LEU A 90 19.20 3.63 -15.50
N LYS A 91 19.35 4.43 -14.43
CA LYS A 91 20.62 4.60 -13.71
C LYS A 91 20.61 3.82 -12.41
N TYR A 92 21.72 3.15 -12.12
CA TYR A 92 21.88 2.35 -10.91
C TYR A 92 21.60 3.11 -9.59
N PRO A 93 22.06 4.37 -9.40
CA PRO A 93 21.69 5.12 -8.20
C PRO A 93 20.17 5.32 -8.04
N MET A 94 19.44 5.56 -9.14
CA MET A 94 17.98 5.74 -9.08
C MET A 94 17.26 4.41 -8.88
N GLN A 95 17.80 3.32 -9.43
CA GLN A 95 17.34 1.96 -9.13
C GLN A 95 17.42 1.66 -7.63
N LEU A 96 18.54 2.03 -6.97
CA LEU A 96 18.68 1.88 -5.53
C LEU A 96 17.65 2.71 -4.75
N VAL A 97 17.36 3.94 -5.18
CA VAL A 97 16.32 4.78 -4.54
C VAL A 97 14.95 4.12 -4.67
N ASP A 98 14.60 3.62 -5.85
CA ASP A 98 13.34 2.91 -6.10
C ASP A 98 13.23 1.69 -5.17
N GLU A 99 14.10 0.70 -5.36
CA GLU A 99 14.00 -0.59 -4.69
C GLU A 99 14.21 -0.47 -3.17
N LEU A 100 15.25 0.23 -2.69
CA LEU A 100 15.54 0.27 -1.26
C LEU A 100 14.52 1.09 -0.47
N SER A 101 13.90 2.10 -1.07
CA SER A 101 12.85 2.88 -0.39
C SER A 101 11.62 2.02 -0.05
N MET A 102 11.33 0.97 -0.84
CA MET A 102 10.29 -0.02 -0.53
C MET A 102 10.62 -0.78 0.75
N ILE A 103 11.88 -1.22 0.93
CA ILE A 103 12.34 -1.91 2.14
C ILE A 103 12.22 -0.99 3.35
N TYR A 104 12.72 0.24 3.25
CA TYR A 104 12.72 1.20 4.36
C TYR A 104 11.30 1.54 4.81
N THR A 105 10.40 1.79 3.86
CA THR A 105 8.99 2.07 4.14
C THR A 105 8.32 0.87 4.81
N THR A 106 8.63 -0.36 4.37
CA THR A 106 8.09 -1.58 4.98
C THR A 106 8.62 -1.78 6.40
N CYS A 107 9.91 -1.54 6.64
CA CYS A 107 10.47 -1.54 8.00
C CYS A 107 9.79 -0.52 8.92
N LEU A 108 9.47 0.67 8.42
CA LEU A 108 8.71 1.66 9.19
C LEU A 108 7.30 1.16 9.54
N MET A 109 6.64 0.45 8.62
CA MET A 109 5.32 -0.15 8.88
C MET A 109 5.40 -1.33 9.84
N CYS A 110 6.44 -2.16 9.75
CA CYS A 110 6.75 -3.18 10.75
C CYS A 110 6.90 -2.54 12.13
N TYR A 111 7.70 -1.48 12.24
CA TYR A 111 7.85 -0.75 13.48
C TYR A 111 6.49 -0.24 14.00
N ALA A 112 5.69 0.43 13.15
CA ALA A 112 4.40 0.99 13.54
C ALA A 112 3.40 -0.07 14.06
N SER A 113 3.40 -1.26 13.45
CA SER A 113 2.53 -2.38 13.79
C SER A 113 2.99 -3.11 15.07
N PHE A 114 4.25 -3.55 15.11
CA PHE A 114 4.77 -4.36 16.23
C PHE A 114 5.07 -3.54 17.49
N SER A 115 5.35 -2.23 17.37
CA SER A 115 5.64 -1.36 18.52
C SER A 115 4.40 -0.93 19.31
N TYR A 116 3.20 -1.13 18.76
CA TYR A 116 1.97 -0.62 19.37
C TYR A 116 1.71 -1.23 20.75
N SER A 117 1.44 -0.38 21.74
CA SER A 117 1.19 -0.77 23.13
C SER A 117 2.31 -1.64 23.75
N ARG A 118 3.55 -1.53 23.27
CA ARG A 118 4.73 -2.22 23.81
C ARG A 118 5.59 -1.31 24.68
N SER A 119 6.38 -1.91 25.57
CA SER A 119 7.31 -1.19 26.45
C SER A 119 8.36 -0.42 25.66
N THR A 120 8.87 0.68 26.23
CA THR A 120 9.93 1.49 25.60
C THR A 120 11.13 0.65 25.20
N THR A 121 11.56 -0.28 26.06
CA THR A 121 12.66 -1.22 25.75
C THR A 121 12.39 -2.04 24.51
N TYR A 122 11.20 -2.65 24.39
CA TYR A 122 10.83 -3.42 23.21
C TYR A 122 10.84 -2.55 21.95
N ARG A 123 10.28 -1.34 22.04
CA ARG A 123 10.24 -0.39 20.92
C ARG A 123 11.65 0.00 20.46
N VAL A 124 12.57 0.27 21.39
CA VAL A 124 13.97 0.59 21.06
C VAL A 124 14.66 -0.61 20.41
N LEU A 125 14.54 -1.80 20.99
CA LEU A 125 15.15 -3.02 20.45
C LEU A 125 14.63 -3.35 19.04
N LEU A 126 13.31 -3.23 18.83
CA LEU A 126 12.71 -3.41 17.51
C LEU A 126 13.22 -2.38 16.50
N GLY A 127 13.34 -1.11 16.91
CA GLY A 127 13.88 -0.04 16.07
C GLY A 127 15.33 -0.30 15.65
N VAL A 128 16.18 -0.71 16.59
CA VAL A 128 17.57 -1.11 16.33
C VAL A 128 17.61 -2.29 15.37
N PHE A 129 16.82 -3.34 15.64
CA PHE A 129 16.76 -4.53 14.79
C PHE A 129 16.35 -4.19 13.34
N LEU A 130 15.25 -3.45 13.15
CA LEU A 130 14.76 -3.09 11.82
C LEU A 130 15.72 -2.16 11.06
N THR A 131 16.41 -1.28 11.78
CA THR A 131 17.44 -0.41 11.19
C THR A 131 18.65 -1.23 10.74
N SER A 132 19.15 -2.11 11.60
CA SER A 132 20.25 -3.02 11.26
C SER A 132 19.90 -3.94 10.09
N LEU A 133 18.65 -4.44 10.05
CA LEU A 133 18.15 -5.25 8.94
C LEU A 133 18.10 -4.45 7.63
N ALA A 134 17.60 -3.21 7.65
CA ALA A 134 17.57 -2.34 6.47
C ALA A 134 18.99 -2.02 5.96
N ILE A 135 19.95 -1.75 6.86
CA ILE A 135 21.35 -1.54 6.51
C ILE A 135 21.96 -2.81 5.90
N PHE A 136 21.73 -3.96 6.52
CA PHE A 136 22.21 -5.24 6.00
C PHE A 136 21.67 -5.52 4.59
N ILE A 137 20.35 -5.42 4.39
CA ILE A 137 19.72 -5.62 3.08
C ILE A 137 20.32 -4.65 2.06
N THR A 138 20.51 -3.39 2.42
CA THR A 138 21.09 -2.36 1.53
C THR A 138 22.52 -2.72 1.10
N LEU A 139 23.40 -3.00 2.06
CA LEU A 139 24.80 -3.29 1.78
C LEU A 139 24.96 -4.60 1.00
N TYR A 140 24.20 -5.62 1.39
CA TYR A 140 24.24 -6.91 0.73
C TYR A 140 23.63 -6.87 -0.67
N TYR A 141 22.53 -6.14 -0.86
CA TYR A 141 21.94 -5.92 -2.17
C TYR A 141 22.90 -5.15 -3.09
N HIS A 142 23.54 -4.09 -2.57
CA HIS A 142 24.52 -3.32 -3.34
C HIS A 142 25.74 -4.16 -3.72
N TYR A 143 26.16 -5.10 -2.86
CA TYR A 143 27.26 -6.01 -3.13
C TYR A 143 26.89 -7.10 -4.16
N LEU A 144 25.73 -7.74 -4.00
CA LEU A 144 25.28 -8.81 -4.89
C LEU A 144 24.82 -8.32 -6.25
N GLN A 145 24.17 -7.15 -6.28
CA GLN A 145 23.52 -6.58 -7.47
C GLN A 145 22.47 -7.51 -8.12
N ASP A 146 21.96 -8.48 -7.36
CA ASP A 146 20.94 -9.44 -7.79
C ASP A 146 19.54 -8.99 -7.34
N PRO A 147 18.66 -8.56 -8.27
CA PRO A 147 17.31 -8.06 -7.96
C PRO A 147 16.43 -9.10 -7.26
N LEU A 148 16.68 -10.40 -7.44
CA LEU A 148 15.90 -11.45 -6.78
C LEU A 148 16.07 -11.43 -5.26
N PHE A 149 17.25 -11.05 -4.76
CA PHE A 149 17.48 -10.91 -3.32
C PHE A 149 16.56 -9.83 -2.73
N HIS A 150 16.50 -8.65 -3.37
CA HIS A 150 15.63 -7.56 -2.95
C HIS A 150 14.16 -7.97 -2.97
N GLN A 151 13.70 -8.56 -4.08
CA GLN A 151 12.31 -8.96 -4.25
C GLN A 151 11.85 -9.94 -3.16
N ASN A 152 12.68 -10.95 -2.85
CA ASN A 152 12.39 -11.93 -1.80
C ASN A 152 12.37 -11.29 -0.41
N ALA A 153 13.32 -10.41 -0.11
CA ALA A 153 13.36 -9.69 1.17
C ALA A 153 12.13 -8.79 1.35
N TYR A 154 11.76 -8.04 0.31
CA TYR A 154 10.57 -7.20 0.30
C TYR A 154 9.28 -8.00 0.47
N ALA A 155 9.12 -9.09 -0.28
CA ALA A 155 7.95 -9.96 -0.20
C ALA A 155 7.78 -10.57 1.19
N LEU A 156 8.87 -11.07 1.79
CA LEU A 156 8.86 -11.64 3.14
C LEU A 156 8.49 -10.60 4.20
N LEU A 157 9.12 -9.42 4.17
CA LEU A 157 8.81 -8.33 5.11
C LEU A 157 7.35 -7.90 5.00
N THR A 158 6.86 -7.74 3.77
CA THR A 158 5.47 -7.36 3.49
C THR A 158 4.48 -8.41 3.99
N ALA A 159 4.76 -9.70 3.77
CA ALA A 159 3.93 -10.78 4.26
C ALA A 159 3.86 -10.80 5.80
N ILE A 160 5.01 -10.66 6.48
CA ILE A 160 5.08 -10.63 7.95
C ILE A 160 4.23 -9.50 8.52
N VAL A 161 4.40 -8.26 8.02
CA VAL A 161 3.67 -7.11 8.56
C VAL A 161 2.18 -7.18 8.25
N LEU A 162 1.80 -7.69 7.08
CA LEU A 162 0.40 -7.85 6.71
C LEU A 162 -0.29 -8.90 7.57
N ILE A 163 0.31 -10.08 7.72
CA ILE A 163 -0.22 -11.18 8.56
C ILE A 163 -0.35 -10.73 10.01
N GLN A 164 0.67 -10.08 10.57
CA GLN A 164 0.61 -9.54 11.92
C GLN A 164 -0.54 -8.53 12.08
N SER A 165 -0.73 -7.65 11.10
CA SER A 165 -1.76 -6.62 11.16
C SER A 165 -3.16 -7.24 11.05
N MET A 166 -3.34 -8.27 10.21
CA MET A 166 -4.59 -9.03 10.10
C MET A 166 -4.91 -9.78 11.41
N TYR A 167 -3.90 -10.40 12.02
CA TYR A 167 -4.05 -11.03 13.33
C TYR A 167 -4.46 -10.01 14.40
N THR A 168 -3.79 -8.86 14.44
CA THR A 168 -4.08 -7.77 15.39
C THR A 168 -5.50 -7.24 15.24
N MET A 169 -5.97 -7.08 13.99
CA MET A 169 -7.35 -6.72 13.67
C MET A 169 -8.35 -7.74 14.21
N GLU A 170 -8.12 -9.03 13.96
CA GLU A 170 -9.01 -10.11 14.41
C GLU A 170 -9.10 -10.17 15.93
N VAL A 171 -7.96 -10.12 16.63
CA VAL A 171 -7.93 -10.14 18.10
C VAL A 171 -8.65 -8.94 18.72
N LYS A 172 -8.52 -7.74 18.12
CA LYS A 172 -9.17 -6.54 18.65
C LYS A 172 -10.69 -6.52 18.43
N LEU A 173 -11.16 -6.95 17.26
CA LEU A 173 -12.55 -6.74 16.83
C LEU A 173 -13.45 -7.96 16.99
N ARG A 174 -12.93 -9.19 16.93
CA ARG A 174 -13.77 -10.39 16.97
C ARG A 174 -14.21 -10.72 18.40
N PRO A 175 -15.52 -10.82 18.68
CA PRO A 175 -16.04 -11.08 20.03
C PRO A 175 -15.47 -12.33 20.71
N SER A 176 -15.23 -13.40 19.95
CA SER A 176 -14.68 -14.65 20.47
C SER A 176 -13.23 -14.54 20.93
N TRP A 177 -12.43 -13.65 20.34
CA TRP A 177 -11.01 -13.48 20.70
C TRP A 177 -10.82 -12.47 21.82
N ARG A 178 -11.70 -11.46 21.89
CA ARG A 178 -11.66 -10.44 22.94
C ARG A 178 -12.44 -10.81 24.20
N HIS A 179 -13.00 -12.03 24.26
CA HIS A 179 -13.80 -12.53 25.38
C HIS A 179 -14.98 -11.60 25.74
N SER A 180 -15.77 -11.23 24.73
CA SER A 180 -16.94 -10.37 24.88
C SER A 180 -18.23 -11.02 24.39
N THR A 181 -18.32 -12.35 24.37
CA THR A 181 -19.58 -13.06 24.13
C THR A 181 -20.50 -12.96 25.36
N GLU A 182 -21.77 -13.34 25.20
CA GLU A 182 -22.70 -13.39 26.33
C GLU A 182 -22.26 -14.43 27.38
N GLU A 183 -21.65 -15.53 26.93
CA GLU A 183 -21.07 -16.55 27.82
C GLU A 183 -19.93 -15.96 28.67
N ASP A 184 -19.01 -15.23 28.04
CA ASP A 184 -17.92 -14.53 28.77
C ASP A 184 -18.48 -13.52 29.78
N ARG A 185 -19.55 -12.79 29.42
CA ARG A 185 -20.22 -11.83 30.31
C ARG A 185 -20.79 -12.53 31.54
N LEU A 186 -21.52 -13.63 31.33
CA LEU A 186 -22.11 -14.42 32.42
C LEU A 186 -21.04 -15.05 33.30
N GLU A 187 -19.94 -15.53 32.72
CA GLU A 187 -18.82 -16.08 33.48
C GLU A 187 -18.15 -15.01 34.36
N ARG A 188 -17.89 -13.80 33.81
CA ARG A 188 -17.35 -12.67 34.59
C ARG A 188 -18.29 -12.23 35.69
N GLN A 189 -19.61 -12.21 35.42
CA GLN A 189 -20.63 -11.91 36.41
C GLN A 189 -20.63 -12.94 37.55
N ARG A 190 -20.52 -14.24 37.23
CA ARG A 190 -20.37 -15.32 38.23
C ARG A 190 -19.10 -15.16 39.08
N LYS A 191 -18.02 -14.67 38.48
CA LYS A 191 -16.75 -14.36 39.16
C LYS A 191 -16.78 -13.04 39.96
N GLY A 192 -17.90 -12.33 40.00
CA GLY A 192 -18.03 -11.05 40.70
C GLY A 192 -17.22 -9.91 40.08
N LEU A 193 -16.76 -10.06 38.83
CA LEU A 193 -15.98 -9.04 38.14
C LEU A 193 -16.90 -7.97 37.52
N PRO A 194 -16.41 -6.74 37.30
CA PRO A 194 -17.16 -5.71 36.57
C PRO A 194 -17.56 -6.21 35.18
N VAL A 195 -18.84 -6.02 34.84
CA VAL A 195 -19.43 -6.38 33.54
C VAL A 195 -20.17 -5.19 32.93
N LEU A 196 -20.13 -5.08 31.62
CA LEU A 196 -20.95 -4.12 30.87
C LEU A 196 -22.43 -4.54 30.92
N SER A 197 -23.34 -3.56 30.75
CA SER A 197 -24.75 -3.86 30.49
C SER A 197 -24.87 -4.70 29.21
N LYS A 198 -25.84 -5.61 29.19
CA LYS A 198 -26.10 -6.50 28.04
C LYS A 198 -26.30 -5.71 26.74
N GLU A 199 -27.02 -4.59 26.80
CA GLU A 199 -27.33 -3.71 25.68
C GLU A 199 -26.06 -3.10 25.10
N ARG A 200 -25.21 -2.53 25.96
CA ARG A 200 -23.92 -1.93 25.55
C ARG A 200 -22.97 -2.95 24.95
N GLN A 201 -22.81 -4.12 25.59
CA GLN A 201 -21.94 -5.16 25.07
C GLN A 201 -22.44 -5.69 23.71
N HIS A 202 -23.76 -5.86 23.56
CA HIS A 202 -24.36 -6.22 22.29
C HIS A 202 -24.08 -5.16 21.20
N TYR A 203 -24.29 -3.88 21.52
CA TYR A 203 -23.99 -2.76 20.63
C TYR A 203 -22.52 -2.78 20.16
N GLU A 204 -21.56 -2.86 21.11
CA GLU A 204 -20.12 -2.89 20.79
C GLU A 204 -19.76 -4.11 19.94
N ASN A 205 -20.33 -5.29 20.22
CA ASN A 205 -20.12 -6.49 19.41
C ASN A 205 -20.65 -6.33 17.97
N VAL A 206 -21.85 -5.80 17.79
CA VAL A 206 -22.47 -5.61 16.47
C VAL A 206 -21.68 -4.59 15.65
N ARG A 207 -21.31 -3.46 16.27
CA ARG A 207 -20.48 -2.42 15.64
C ARG A 207 -19.14 -2.99 15.18
N ASP A 208 -18.46 -3.73 16.04
CA ASP A 208 -17.09 -4.20 15.75
C ASP A 208 -17.08 -5.34 14.74
N LEU A 209 -18.10 -6.21 14.73
CA LEU A 209 -18.29 -7.18 13.66
C LEU A 209 -18.57 -6.51 12.31
N LYS A 210 -19.31 -5.40 12.27
CA LYS A 210 -19.52 -4.63 11.03
C LYS A 210 -18.21 -4.02 10.53
N THR A 211 -17.42 -3.43 11.43
CA THR A 211 -16.08 -2.91 11.13
C THR A 211 -15.17 -4.01 10.61
N LEU A 212 -15.11 -5.15 11.29
CA LEU A 212 -14.29 -6.31 10.91
C LEU A 212 -14.64 -6.83 9.51
N LYS A 213 -15.93 -6.99 9.19
CA LYS A 213 -16.38 -7.40 7.85
C LYS A 213 -15.92 -6.41 6.78
N THR A 214 -16.01 -5.11 7.07
CA THR A 214 -15.59 -4.05 6.14
C THR A 214 -14.07 -4.05 5.96
N MET A 215 -13.31 -4.23 7.03
CA MET A 215 -11.86 -4.34 6.97
C MET A 215 -11.41 -5.58 6.18
N TRP A 216 -12.08 -6.72 6.32
CA TRP A 216 -11.81 -7.89 5.48
C TRP A 216 -12.12 -7.66 4.00
N LEU A 217 -13.17 -6.90 3.68
CA LEU A 217 -13.43 -6.47 2.31
C LEU A 217 -12.26 -5.61 1.77
N MET A 218 -11.77 -4.66 2.56
CA MET A 218 -10.61 -3.84 2.19
C MET A 218 -9.35 -4.69 1.97
N VAL A 219 -9.08 -5.64 2.87
CA VAL A 219 -7.94 -6.56 2.77
C VAL A 219 -8.06 -7.43 1.51
N GLY A 220 -9.22 -8.04 1.28
CA GLY A 220 -9.46 -8.86 0.10
C GLY A 220 -9.29 -8.07 -1.20
N TYR A 221 -9.92 -6.89 -1.30
CA TYR A 221 -9.78 -6.02 -2.46
C TYR A 221 -8.33 -5.55 -2.67
N GLY A 222 -7.67 -5.06 -1.62
CA GLY A 222 -6.28 -4.60 -1.68
C GLY A 222 -5.30 -5.71 -2.08
N LEU A 223 -5.45 -6.91 -1.52
CA LEU A 223 -4.64 -8.08 -1.88
C LEU A 223 -4.89 -8.52 -3.32
N SER A 224 -6.15 -8.57 -3.77
CA SER A 224 -6.46 -8.92 -5.16
C SER A 224 -5.85 -7.93 -6.14
N VAL A 225 -5.90 -6.62 -5.85
CA VAL A 225 -5.26 -5.60 -6.68
C VAL A 225 -3.74 -5.76 -6.65
N PHE A 226 -3.12 -5.91 -5.48
CA PHE A 226 -1.67 -6.04 -5.37
C PHE A 226 -1.13 -7.30 -6.06
N LEU A 227 -1.72 -8.46 -5.79
CA LEU A 227 -1.34 -9.74 -6.40
C LEU A 227 -1.70 -9.79 -7.89
N GLY A 228 -2.77 -9.14 -8.31
CA GLY A 228 -3.12 -8.98 -9.72
C GLY A 228 -2.05 -8.18 -10.46
N GLY A 229 -1.58 -7.08 -9.89
CA GLY A 229 -0.44 -6.34 -10.39
C GLY A 229 0.80 -7.23 -10.48
N PHE A 230 1.11 -7.97 -9.41
CA PHE A 230 2.27 -8.89 -9.38
C PHE A 230 2.22 -9.93 -10.49
N ALA A 231 1.04 -10.50 -10.74
CA ALA A 231 0.84 -11.46 -11.81
C ALA A 231 1.09 -10.82 -13.19
N ILE A 232 0.54 -9.62 -13.44
CA ILE A 232 0.76 -8.89 -14.70
C ILE A 232 2.24 -8.58 -14.90
N TRP A 233 2.93 -8.11 -13.86
CA TRP A 233 4.38 -7.87 -13.89
C TRP A 233 5.18 -9.11 -14.26
N ASN A 234 4.87 -10.27 -13.65
CA ASN A 234 5.56 -11.53 -13.99
C ASN A 234 5.30 -11.95 -15.45
N LEU A 235 4.08 -11.78 -15.95
CA LEU A 235 3.74 -12.07 -17.34
C LEU A 235 4.52 -11.15 -18.30
N ASP A 236 4.63 -9.87 -17.97
CA ASP A 236 5.40 -8.89 -18.74
C ASP A 236 6.88 -9.28 -18.85
N ASN A 237 7.49 -9.71 -17.74
CA ASN A 237 8.87 -10.19 -17.71
C ASN A 237 9.04 -11.49 -18.52
N PHE A 238 8.18 -12.49 -18.29
CA PHE A 238 8.34 -13.81 -18.89
C PHE A 238 8.04 -13.81 -20.39
N PHE A 239 7.04 -13.06 -20.85
CA PHE A 239 6.60 -13.02 -22.24
C PHE A 239 7.03 -11.76 -22.99
N CYS A 240 8.04 -11.04 -22.50
CA CYS A 240 8.39 -9.71 -23.01
C CYS A 240 8.57 -9.64 -24.53
N SER A 241 9.28 -10.61 -25.14
CA SER A 241 9.50 -10.64 -26.58
C SER A 241 8.20 -10.76 -27.39
N THR A 242 7.23 -11.50 -26.87
CA THR A 242 5.88 -11.66 -27.45
C THR A 242 5.06 -10.39 -27.25
N VAL A 243 5.07 -9.81 -26.05
CA VAL A 243 4.34 -8.57 -25.72
C VAL A 243 4.84 -7.40 -26.57
N ARG A 244 6.16 -7.25 -26.74
CA ARG A 244 6.79 -6.27 -27.66
C ARG A 244 6.32 -6.42 -29.10
N ARG A 245 6.09 -7.65 -29.57
CA ARG A 245 5.57 -7.91 -30.92
C ARG A 245 4.12 -7.48 -31.03
N TRP A 246 3.29 -7.85 -30.06
CA TRP A 246 1.87 -7.45 -30.03
C TRP A 246 1.72 -5.92 -29.95
N ARG A 247 2.55 -5.21 -29.18
CA ARG A 247 2.55 -3.74 -29.15
C ARG A 247 2.82 -3.12 -30.52
N ARG A 248 3.75 -3.69 -31.28
CA ARG A 248 4.05 -3.27 -32.66
C ARG A 248 2.91 -3.57 -33.65
N ASP A 249 2.28 -4.72 -33.53
CA ASP A 249 1.16 -5.12 -34.39
C ASP A 249 -0.10 -4.26 -34.13
N ILE A 250 -0.33 -3.89 -32.87
CA ILE A 250 -1.48 -3.09 -32.42
C ILE A 250 -1.27 -1.59 -32.70
N GLY A 251 -0.06 -1.08 -32.44
CA GLY A 251 0.27 0.34 -32.57
C GLY A 251 -0.25 1.22 -31.42
N LEU A 252 0.15 2.49 -31.43
CA LEU A 252 -0.29 3.48 -30.44
C LEU A 252 -1.68 4.05 -30.78
N PRO A 253 -2.49 4.45 -29.77
CA PRO A 253 -2.18 4.41 -28.33
C PRO A 253 -2.45 3.04 -27.68
N TRP A 254 -3.12 2.11 -28.37
CA TRP A 254 -3.64 0.87 -27.78
C TRP A 254 -2.55 -0.07 -27.26
N GLY A 255 -1.35 -0.03 -27.86
CA GLY A 255 -0.17 -0.76 -27.38
C GLY A 255 0.21 -0.43 -25.93
N ILE A 256 -0.11 0.78 -25.44
CA ILE A 256 0.14 1.19 -24.04
C ILE A 256 -0.60 0.28 -23.04
N LEU A 257 -1.73 -0.33 -23.44
CA LEU A 257 -2.47 -1.23 -22.54
C LEU A 257 -1.72 -2.54 -22.27
N LEU A 258 -0.70 -2.86 -23.07
CA LEU A 258 0.16 -4.02 -22.89
C LEU A 258 1.42 -3.72 -22.07
N GLU A 259 1.59 -2.51 -21.54
CA GLU A 259 2.68 -2.16 -20.60
C GLU A 259 2.41 -2.80 -19.23
N GLY A 260 2.77 -4.08 -19.08
CA GLY A 260 2.45 -4.82 -17.87
C GLY A 260 3.13 -4.24 -16.63
N HIS A 261 4.37 -3.77 -16.76
CA HIS A 261 5.08 -3.08 -15.69
C HIS A 261 4.41 -1.75 -15.28
N GLY A 262 3.82 -1.02 -16.22
CA GLY A 262 3.04 0.18 -15.92
C GLY A 262 1.76 -0.13 -15.12
N TRP A 263 1.05 -1.20 -15.46
CA TRP A 263 -0.09 -1.68 -14.67
C TRP A 263 0.30 -2.11 -13.27
N TRP A 264 1.47 -2.72 -13.11
CA TRP A 264 2.02 -3.07 -11.81
C TRP A 264 2.14 -1.86 -10.89
N HIS A 265 2.67 -0.73 -11.37
CA HIS A 265 2.71 0.51 -10.58
C HIS A 265 1.32 0.96 -10.14
N ILE A 266 0.37 1.03 -11.07
CA ILE A 266 -1.00 1.48 -10.77
C ILE A 266 -1.63 0.59 -9.69
N MET A 267 -1.50 -0.72 -9.84
CA MET A 267 -2.14 -1.70 -8.97
C MET A 267 -1.46 -1.77 -7.61
N THR A 268 -0.14 -1.95 -7.55
CA THR A 268 0.57 -2.03 -6.27
C THR A 268 0.56 -0.72 -5.51
N GLY A 269 0.65 0.41 -6.20
CA GLY A 269 0.47 1.73 -5.60
C GLY A 269 -0.90 1.86 -4.95
N THR A 270 -1.96 1.45 -5.65
CA THR A 270 -3.32 1.44 -5.09
C THR A 270 -3.43 0.48 -3.90
N GLY A 271 -2.88 -0.73 -4.00
CA GLY A 271 -2.88 -1.72 -2.92
C GLY A 271 -2.16 -1.22 -1.66
N ALA A 272 -0.99 -0.62 -1.81
CA ALA A 272 -0.24 -0.03 -0.70
C ALA A 272 -0.96 1.19 -0.08
N TYR A 273 -1.62 2.03 -0.90
CA TYR A 273 -2.46 3.11 -0.38
C TYR A 273 -3.61 2.56 0.49
N LEU A 274 -4.32 1.53 -0.01
CA LEU A 274 -5.39 0.85 0.72
C LEU A 274 -4.91 0.25 2.03
N TYR A 275 -3.71 -0.36 2.04
CA TYR A 275 -3.08 -0.89 3.24
C TYR A 275 -2.85 0.22 4.29
N ILE A 276 -2.34 1.39 3.89
CA ILE A 276 -2.13 2.51 4.83
C ILE A 276 -3.47 3.03 5.37
N VAL A 277 -4.50 3.20 4.53
CA VAL A 277 -5.85 3.63 4.97
C VAL A 277 -6.46 2.61 5.94
N TRP A 278 -6.34 1.32 5.64
CA TRP A 278 -6.77 0.25 6.52
C TRP A 278 -6.01 0.27 7.85
N GLY A 279 -4.69 0.47 7.83
CA GLY A 279 -3.84 0.60 9.01
C GLY A 279 -4.23 1.80 9.88
N ILE A 280 -4.59 2.94 9.28
CA ILE A 280 -5.14 4.10 10.00
C ILE A 280 -6.42 3.72 10.73
N TRP A 281 -7.34 3.03 10.06
CA TRP A 281 -8.61 2.63 10.69
C TRP A 281 -8.38 1.65 11.83
N LEU A 282 -7.52 0.65 11.62
CA LEU A 282 -7.11 -0.30 12.64
C LEU A 282 -6.51 0.40 13.86
N ARG A 283 -5.69 1.44 13.67
CA ARG A 283 -5.13 2.23 14.78
C ARG A 283 -6.22 2.91 15.62
N HIS A 284 -7.24 3.48 15.00
CA HIS A 284 -8.37 4.06 15.74
C HIS A 284 -9.17 3.00 16.49
N CYS A 285 -9.34 1.80 15.90
CA CYS A 285 -9.94 0.67 16.60
C CYS A 285 -9.11 0.24 17.82
N LEU A 286 -7.78 0.15 17.67
CA LEU A 286 -6.86 -0.21 18.74
C LEU A 286 -6.87 0.80 19.90
N ASN A 287 -7.11 2.07 19.60
CA ASN A 287 -7.22 3.17 20.56
C ASN A 287 -8.66 3.34 21.12
N ASP A 288 -9.60 2.45 20.80
CA ASP A 288 -11.01 2.53 21.22
C ASP A 288 -11.75 3.82 20.77
N ARG A 289 -11.33 4.40 19.64
CA ARG A 289 -11.89 5.63 19.03
C ARG A 289 -12.82 5.34 17.85
N GLN A 290 -13.49 4.20 17.85
CA GLN A 290 -14.32 3.72 16.73
C GLN A 290 -15.54 4.60 16.46
N GLU A 291 -16.03 5.32 17.46
CA GLU A 291 -17.17 6.24 17.32
C GLU A 291 -16.75 7.58 16.69
N GLU A 292 -15.47 7.95 16.82
CA GLU A 292 -14.95 9.23 16.34
C GLU A 292 -14.54 9.18 14.87
N TYR A 293 -14.37 7.98 14.29
CA TYR A 293 -13.84 7.81 12.94
C TYR A 293 -14.60 6.74 12.16
N HIS A 294 -14.87 7.00 10.90
CA HIS A 294 -15.49 6.06 9.99
C HIS A 294 -14.77 6.02 8.64
N LEU A 295 -14.89 4.90 7.94
CA LEU A 295 -14.43 4.77 6.57
C LEU A 295 -15.40 5.48 5.63
N TRP A 296 -14.89 6.43 4.85
CA TRP A 296 -15.57 6.98 3.69
C TRP A 296 -15.11 6.23 2.44
N TRP A 297 -15.94 5.30 1.95
CA TRP A 297 -15.69 4.56 0.72
C TRP A 297 -17.01 4.15 0.05
N PRO A 298 -17.73 5.09 -0.59
CA PRO A 298 -19.08 4.84 -1.08
C PRO A 298 -19.13 3.83 -2.24
N ARG A 299 -18.11 3.82 -3.11
CA ARG A 299 -17.93 2.85 -4.20
C ARG A 299 -16.46 2.43 -4.29
N ILE A 300 -16.20 1.25 -4.83
CA ILE A 300 -14.85 0.67 -4.93
C ILE A 300 -13.87 1.51 -5.76
N TRP A 301 -14.36 2.32 -6.70
CA TRP A 301 -13.54 3.22 -7.53
C TRP A 301 -13.28 4.59 -6.89
N ASN A 302 -13.92 4.90 -5.76
CA ASN A 302 -13.55 6.09 -5.00
C ASN A 302 -12.28 5.80 -4.20
N ILE A 303 -11.44 6.82 -4.03
CA ILE A 303 -10.25 6.71 -3.18
C ILE A 303 -10.72 6.76 -1.71
N PRO A 304 -10.55 5.67 -0.94
CA PRO A 304 -11.06 5.60 0.42
C PRO A 304 -10.29 6.50 1.37
N GLU A 305 -10.97 6.92 2.43
CA GLU A 305 -10.39 7.76 3.47
C GLU A 305 -10.99 7.45 4.84
N ILE A 306 -10.20 7.58 5.91
CA ILE A 306 -10.74 7.56 7.28
C ILE A 306 -11.06 8.98 7.70
N VAL A 307 -12.34 9.25 7.94
CA VAL A 307 -12.85 10.59 8.21
C VAL A 307 -13.26 10.70 9.67
N ARG A 308 -12.91 11.82 10.31
CA ARG A 308 -13.37 12.12 11.67
C ARG A 308 -14.85 12.50 11.63
N THR A 309 -15.68 11.81 12.41
CA THR A 309 -17.08 12.16 12.62
C THR A 309 -17.14 13.49 13.39
N SER A 310 -17.64 14.56 12.76
CA SER A 310 -17.83 15.85 13.43
C SER A 310 -19.06 15.77 14.35
N SER A 311 -18.91 16.24 15.60
CA SER A 311 -20.01 16.30 16.58
C SER A 311 -21.11 17.31 16.21
N THR A 312 -20.90 18.15 15.20
CA THR A 312 -21.79 19.25 14.81
C THR A 312 -22.93 18.85 13.86
N ALA A 313 -22.92 17.65 13.27
CA ALA A 313 -23.99 17.23 12.36
C ALA A 313 -25.31 16.83 13.06
N ASN A 314 -25.30 16.55 14.37
CA ASN A 314 -26.50 16.23 15.13
C ASN A 314 -27.27 17.47 15.65
N GLY A 315 -26.72 18.68 15.48
CA GLY A 315 -27.36 19.93 15.90
C GLY A 315 -28.29 20.56 14.86
N SER A 316 -28.09 20.28 13.58
CA SER A 316 -28.85 20.87 12.47
C SER A 316 -30.02 20.00 11.98
N ALA A 317 -30.03 18.70 12.30
CA ALA A 317 -31.11 17.78 11.93
C ALA A 317 -32.35 17.82 12.86
N LYS A 318 -32.29 18.56 13.98
CA LYS A 318 -33.42 18.71 14.94
C LYS A 318 -34.22 20.01 14.77
N LYS A 319 -34.01 20.77 13.68
CA LYS A 319 -34.78 22.01 13.38
C LYS A 319 -35.62 21.96 12.10
N LEU A 320 -35.76 20.78 11.50
CA LEU A 320 -36.77 20.52 10.47
C LEU A 320 -37.44 19.18 10.75
N GLN A 321 -38.31 19.17 11.74
CA GLN A 321 -39.54 18.36 11.78
C GLN A 321 -40.51 18.99 12.77
#